data_AF-A0A1G1ZV03-F1
#
_entry.id   AF-A0A1G1ZV03-F1
#
_cell.length_a   1.000
_cell.length_b   1.000
_cell.length_c   1.000
_cell.angle_alpha   90.00
_cell.angle_beta   90.00
_cell.angle_gamma   90.00
#
_symmetry.space_group_name_H-M   'P 1'
#
loop_
_entity.id
_entity.type
_entity.pdbx_description
1 polymer ?
#
loop_
_entity_poly.entity_id
_entity_poly.type
_entity_poly.pdbx_seq_one_letter_code
_entity_poly.pdbx_strand_id
1 'polypeptide(L)'
;MSEEEPGGEENFRNLFRTSEVVSFLIFAVLIAFFFMFLKQSGGRVSNKGSPTISVAYGKSEKEIGSLMTEIRNGGDMPPLEDDFVMDKSTDLASQDHNIVIKSEKTEQYLNLILLNLQKNFPDKWKARVIKFRVYDDRYVGKINNAFSLPAETVYVGITQILHVNDEAEMAALLSHEVSHIMLRHSAQLRKVIKNSTIFLQRAFIKKDFEKVVLIYFAVQKLLGTTESAVGIVPMEFETEADRMSQTIIRDSGYDDLALAVSLERIEKTYGGGIFTQIMLKRIRDLKNGSKKKPGLAHVGKAFIVSNKEDLNSVQANLQRFIDELALK
;
A
#
# COMPACT_ATOMS: atom_id res chain seq x y z
N MET A 1 14.27 -35.53 22.07
CA MET A 1 15.28 -35.12 21.10
C MET A 1 14.55 -34.21 20.14
N SER A 2 14.81 -32.91 20.24
CA SER A 2 14.15 -31.86 19.48
C SER A 2 14.61 -31.91 18.02
N GLU A 3 13.69 -32.16 17.10
CA GLU A 3 13.91 -31.88 15.69
C GLU A 3 13.65 -30.39 15.48
N GLU A 4 14.72 -29.64 15.20
CA GLU A 4 14.65 -28.25 14.75
C GLU A 4 13.99 -28.22 13.37
N GLU A 5 12.85 -27.53 13.25
CA GLU A 5 12.21 -27.24 11.96
C GLU A 5 13.05 -26.24 11.15
N PRO A 6 13.51 -26.58 9.92
CA PRO A 6 14.11 -25.61 9.02
C PRO A 6 12.99 -25.03 8.13
N GLY A 7 12.46 -23.85 8.47
CA GLY A 7 11.35 -23.30 7.67
C GLY A 7 11.27 -21.77 7.54
N GLY A 8 12.02 -21.01 8.34
CA GLY A 8 11.95 -19.55 8.33
C GLY A 8 12.67 -18.89 7.14
N GLU A 9 13.84 -19.39 6.76
CA GLU A 9 14.68 -18.76 5.73
C GLU A 9 14.31 -19.16 4.29
N GLU A 10 13.79 -20.37 4.08
CA GLU A 10 13.42 -20.85 2.73
C GLU A 10 12.16 -20.15 2.20
N ASN A 11 11.22 -19.80 3.09
CA ASN A 11 9.98 -19.13 2.73
C ASN A 11 10.18 -17.66 2.32
N PHE A 12 11.17 -16.96 2.87
CA PHE A 12 11.53 -15.60 2.45
C PHE A 12 12.16 -15.55 1.05
N ARG A 13 12.84 -16.62 0.62
CA ARG A 13 13.46 -16.69 -0.72
C ARG A 13 12.45 -16.84 -1.86
N ASN A 14 11.22 -17.28 -1.56
CA ASN A 14 10.15 -17.44 -2.54
C ASN A 14 9.27 -16.18 -2.70
N LEU A 15 9.46 -15.16 -1.86
CA LEU A 15 8.67 -13.92 -1.86
C LEU A 15 8.98 -13.01 -3.05
N PHE A 16 10.17 -13.15 -3.65
CA PHE A 16 10.51 -12.53 -4.91
C PHE A 16 11.27 -13.55 -5.75
N ARG A 17 11.28 -13.43 -7.10
CA ARG A 17 12.22 -14.25 -7.89
C ARG A 17 13.63 -14.00 -7.35
N THR A 18 14.51 -15.00 -7.40
CA THR A 18 15.91 -14.84 -6.99
C THR A 18 16.53 -13.57 -7.57
N SER A 19 16.21 -13.22 -8.82
CA SER A 19 16.64 -11.98 -9.46
C SER A 19 16.19 -10.68 -8.79
N GLU A 20 15.01 -10.63 -8.17
CA GLU A 20 14.43 -9.45 -7.53
C GLU A 20 14.93 -9.28 -6.08
N VAL A 21 15.00 -10.36 -5.29
CA VAL A 21 15.69 -10.33 -3.98
C VAL A 21 17.15 -9.92 -4.20
N VAL A 22 17.82 -10.54 -5.16
CA VAL A 22 19.20 -10.22 -5.53
C VAL A 22 19.29 -8.77 -6.01
N SER A 23 18.32 -8.25 -6.76
CA SER A 23 18.32 -6.84 -7.17
C SER A 23 18.25 -5.91 -5.95
N PHE A 24 17.30 -6.15 -5.04
CA PHE A 24 17.17 -5.34 -3.82
C PHE A 24 18.43 -5.40 -2.94
N LEU A 25 18.99 -6.60 -2.74
CA LEU A 25 20.24 -6.78 -1.99
C LEU A 25 21.42 -6.07 -2.66
N ILE A 26 21.55 -6.19 -3.99
CA ILE A 26 22.58 -5.47 -4.74
C ILE A 26 22.37 -3.95 -4.60
N PHE A 27 21.14 -3.46 -4.73
CA PHE A 27 20.83 -2.04 -4.55
C PHE A 27 21.29 -1.56 -3.16
N ALA A 28 20.90 -2.26 -2.09
CA ALA A 28 21.26 -1.92 -0.72
C ALA A 28 22.79 -1.95 -0.50
N VAL A 29 23.46 -2.99 -1.01
CA VAL A 29 24.91 -3.14 -0.92
C VAL A 29 25.64 -2.02 -1.66
N LEU A 30 25.23 -1.72 -2.89
CA LEU A 30 25.82 -0.65 -3.70
C LEU A 30 25.68 0.71 -3.01
N ILE A 31 24.49 1.03 -2.50
CA ILE A 31 24.26 2.26 -1.72
C ILE A 31 25.14 2.30 -0.46
N ALA A 32 25.24 1.19 0.29
CA ALA A 32 26.09 1.12 1.47
C ALA A 32 27.57 1.35 1.13
N PHE A 33 28.08 0.72 0.07
CA PHE A 33 29.45 0.93 -0.42
C PHE A 33 29.69 2.39 -0.81
N PHE A 34 28.73 3.05 -1.46
CA PHE A 34 28.84 4.46 -1.81
C PHE A 34 28.95 5.37 -0.59
N PHE A 35 28.10 5.18 0.43
CA PHE A 35 28.19 5.96 1.66
C PHE A 35 29.47 5.67 2.45
N MET A 36 29.97 4.43 2.41
CA MET A 36 31.27 4.08 3.01
C MET A 36 32.42 4.80 2.29
N PHE A 37 32.40 4.84 0.95
CA PHE A 37 33.38 5.58 0.14
C PHE A 37 33.37 7.09 0.46
N LEU A 38 32.19 7.72 0.52
CA LEU A 38 32.07 9.13 0.89
C LEU A 38 32.68 9.44 2.27
N LYS A 39 32.44 8.56 3.24
CA LYS A 39 33.00 8.70 4.60
C LYS A 39 34.52 8.59 4.60
N GLN A 40 35.08 7.69 3.78
CA GLN A 40 36.53 7.48 3.66
C GLN A 40 37.23 8.62 2.89
N SER A 41 36.56 9.24 1.92
CA SER A 41 37.10 10.36 1.13
C SER A 41 37.02 11.72 1.85
N GLY A 42 36.73 11.75 3.15
CA GLY A 42 36.58 12.99 3.92
C GLY A 42 35.27 13.74 3.64
N GLY A 43 34.33 13.14 2.89
CA GLY A 43 32.99 13.66 2.72
C GLY A 43 32.21 13.57 4.03
N ARG A 44 31.81 14.72 4.60
CA ARG A 44 30.96 14.74 5.78
C ARG A 44 29.54 14.27 5.42
N VAL A 45 29.17 13.09 5.90
CA VAL A 45 27.77 12.66 6.03
C VAL A 45 27.34 13.00 7.47
N SER A 46 26.72 14.16 7.69
CA SER A 46 26.23 14.56 9.02
C SER A 46 25.09 13.65 9.48
N ASN A 47 25.24 13.05 10.65
CA ASN A 47 24.25 12.14 11.26
C ASN A 47 23.34 12.86 12.29
N LYS A 48 23.29 14.19 12.27
CA LYS A 48 22.29 14.99 13.00
C LYS A 48 21.49 15.78 11.98
N GLY A 49 20.31 15.26 11.62
CA GLY A 49 19.35 15.84 10.67
C GLY A 49 19.94 16.05 9.28
N SER A 50 19.81 15.04 8.40
CA SER A 50 20.18 15.00 6.98
C SER A 50 21.51 15.67 6.58
N PRO A 51 22.50 14.94 6.05
CA PRO A 51 23.71 15.55 5.51
C PRO A 51 23.34 16.64 4.49
N THR A 52 23.56 17.89 4.89
CA THR A 52 23.56 19.11 4.09
C THR A 52 23.99 18.79 2.65
N ILE A 53 23.06 18.72 1.69
CA ILE A 53 22.32 19.86 1.11
C ILE A 53 23.30 20.95 0.70
N SER A 54 24.30 20.61 -0.12
CA SER A 54 25.02 21.60 -0.95
C SER A 54 25.59 21.04 -2.25
N VAL A 55 25.41 19.75 -2.55
CA VAL A 55 25.79 19.15 -3.86
C VAL A 55 24.57 18.60 -4.65
N ALA A 56 23.33 18.75 -4.15
CA ALA A 56 22.16 18.16 -4.83
C ALA A 56 20.91 19.05 -4.95
N TYR A 57 21.04 20.38 -4.78
CA TYR A 57 20.03 21.34 -5.26
C TYR A 57 20.39 21.98 -6.62
N GLY A 58 21.60 21.70 -7.14
CA GLY A 58 22.05 22.17 -8.44
C GLY A 58 21.65 21.26 -9.61
N LYS A 59 21.21 20.03 -9.35
CA LYS A 59 20.53 19.19 -10.35
C LYS A 59 19.07 19.56 -10.32
N SER A 60 18.59 20.17 -11.39
CA SER A 60 17.22 20.70 -11.44
C SER A 60 16.22 19.59 -11.07
N GLU A 61 15.18 19.88 -10.28
CA GLU A 61 14.11 18.90 -9.95
C GLU A 61 13.61 18.11 -11.17
N LYS A 62 13.72 18.73 -12.35
CA LYS A 62 13.48 18.15 -13.66
C LYS A 62 14.30 16.89 -13.94
N GLU A 63 15.58 16.83 -13.56
CA GLU A 63 16.43 15.65 -13.73
C GLU A 63 15.99 14.50 -12.83
N ILE A 64 15.70 14.78 -11.55
CA ILE A 64 15.16 13.79 -10.62
C ILE A 64 13.81 13.28 -11.15
N GLY A 65 12.93 14.18 -11.57
CA GLY A 65 11.61 13.83 -12.13
C GLY A 65 11.71 12.99 -13.41
N SER A 66 12.64 13.34 -14.31
CA SER A 66 12.92 12.57 -15.52
C SER A 66 13.41 11.17 -15.18
N LEU A 67 14.35 11.04 -14.25
CA LEU A 67 14.89 9.74 -13.84
C LEU A 67 13.85 8.89 -13.11
N MET A 68 13.01 9.48 -12.26
CA MET A 68 11.88 8.75 -11.64
C MET A 68 10.95 8.17 -12.71
N THR A 69 10.63 8.97 -13.72
CA THR A 69 9.79 8.54 -14.84
C THR A 69 10.45 7.41 -15.62
N GLU A 70 11.74 7.50 -15.87
CA GLU A 70 12.53 6.46 -16.54
C GLU A 70 12.60 5.16 -15.73
N ILE A 71 12.88 5.23 -14.43
CA ILE A 71 12.91 4.07 -13.51
C ILE A 71 11.54 3.40 -13.46
N ARG A 72 10.46 4.17 -13.36
CA ARG A 72 9.08 3.64 -13.31
C ARG A 72 8.68 2.99 -14.63
N ASN A 73 9.03 3.61 -15.75
CA ASN A 73 8.57 3.17 -17.07
C ASN A 73 9.48 2.13 -17.73
N GLY A 74 10.75 2.01 -17.36
CA GLY A 74 11.72 1.14 -18.02
C GLY A 74 11.43 -0.35 -17.89
N GLY A 75 11.69 -1.14 -18.94
CA GLY A 75 11.48 -2.60 -18.90
C GLY A 75 10.01 -3.04 -18.84
N ASP A 76 9.80 -4.34 -19.00
CA ASP A 76 8.46 -4.92 -19.08
C ASP A 76 7.81 -5.09 -17.70
N MET A 77 6.48 -5.02 -17.67
CA MET A 77 5.69 -5.39 -16.50
C MET A 77 5.91 -6.88 -16.22
N PRO A 78 6.12 -7.31 -14.96
CA PRO A 78 6.14 -8.72 -14.62
C PRO A 78 4.88 -9.44 -15.15
N PRO A 79 4.98 -10.71 -15.58
CA PRO A 79 3.81 -11.51 -15.94
C PRO A 79 2.76 -11.50 -14.83
N LEU A 80 1.47 -11.62 -15.19
CA LEU A 80 0.40 -11.66 -14.20
C LEU A 80 0.49 -12.92 -13.32
N GLU A 81 0.95 -14.04 -13.88
CA GLU A 81 1.19 -15.29 -13.16
C GLU A 81 2.08 -15.10 -11.92
N ASP A 82 3.09 -14.23 -12.02
CA ASP A 82 4.01 -13.94 -10.92
C ASP A 82 3.28 -13.31 -9.73
N ASP A 83 2.25 -12.50 -9.98
CA ASP A 83 1.47 -11.90 -8.89
C ASP A 83 0.69 -12.98 -8.13
N PHE A 84 0.15 -13.99 -8.82
CA PHE A 84 -0.57 -15.09 -8.17
C PHE A 84 0.34 -15.99 -7.34
N VAL A 85 1.54 -16.30 -7.86
CA VAL A 85 2.53 -17.06 -7.11
C VAL A 85 2.90 -16.33 -5.82
N MET A 86 3.13 -15.02 -5.92
CA MET A 86 3.51 -14.18 -4.80
C MET A 86 2.37 -13.98 -3.80
N ASP A 87 1.13 -13.86 -4.28
CA ASP A 87 -0.07 -13.82 -3.45
C ASP A 87 -0.18 -15.09 -2.62
N LYS A 88 -0.11 -16.26 -3.26
CA LYS A 88 -0.19 -17.56 -2.57
C LYS A 88 0.92 -17.75 -1.54
N SER A 89 2.16 -17.40 -1.86
CA SER A 89 3.27 -17.55 -0.90
C SER A 89 3.13 -16.61 0.29
N THR A 90 2.72 -15.35 0.05
CA THR A 90 2.55 -14.34 1.10
C THR A 90 1.33 -14.65 1.97
N ASP A 91 0.26 -15.15 1.36
CA ASP A 91 -0.94 -15.62 2.05
C ASP A 91 -0.61 -16.77 3.00
N LEU A 92 0.14 -17.78 2.52
CA LEU A 92 0.59 -18.89 3.36
C LEU A 92 1.47 -18.42 4.52
N ALA A 93 2.39 -17.49 4.27
CA ALA A 93 3.26 -16.94 5.32
C ALA A 93 2.49 -16.05 6.33
N SER A 94 1.37 -15.47 5.92
CA SER A 94 0.54 -14.58 6.75
C SER A 94 -0.56 -15.32 7.50
N GLN A 95 -0.72 -16.63 7.32
CA GLN A 95 -1.74 -17.46 7.96
C GLN A 95 -1.41 -17.88 9.40
N ASP A 96 -0.66 -17.07 10.16
CA ASP A 96 -0.50 -17.30 11.59
C ASP A 96 -1.89 -17.38 12.26
N HIS A 97 -2.22 -18.55 12.79
CA HIS A 97 -3.51 -18.86 13.40
C HIS A 97 -3.80 -18.01 14.64
N ASN A 98 -2.78 -17.35 15.22
CA ASN A 98 -2.96 -16.43 16.34
C ASN A 98 -3.35 -15.01 15.92
N ILE A 99 -3.21 -14.68 14.62
CA ILE A 99 -3.45 -13.33 14.09
C ILE A 99 -4.62 -13.34 13.11
N VAL A 100 -4.74 -14.35 12.25
CA VAL A 100 -5.85 -14.45 11.29
C VAL A 100 -7.11 -14.96 12.01
N ILE A 101 -8.14 -14.14 12.01
CA ILE A 101 -9.42 -14.45 12.62
C ILE A 101 -10.34 -15.05 11.55
N LYS A 102 -10.76 -16.29 11.77
CA LYS A 102 -11.81 -16.91 10.95
C LYS A 102 -13.18 -16.41 11.42
N SER A 103 -13.71 -15.40 10.73
CA SER A 103 -15.07 -14.89 10.96
C SER A 103 -15.91 -15.02 9.69
N GLU A 104 -16.60 -16.16 9.56
CA GLU A 104 -17.40 -16.46 8.36
C GLU A 104 -18.44 -15.37 8.08
N LYS A 105 -19.14 -14.87 9.12
CA LYS A 105 -20.14 -13.80 8.96
C LYS A 105 -19.51 -12.48 8.50
N THR A 106 -18.34 -12.13 9.02
CA THR A 106 -17.64 -10.91 8.60
C THR A 106 -17.18 -11.06 7.16
N GLU A 107 -16.54 -12.17 6.80
CA GLU A 107 -16.07 -12.42 5.44
C GLU A 107 -17.23 -12.45 4.44
N GLN A 108 -18.36 -13.07 4.78
CA GLN A 108 -19.59 -13.04 3.98
C GLN A 108 -20.09 -11.61 3.74
N TYR A 109 -20.11 -10.77 4.78
CA TYR A 109 -20.48 -9.37 4.65
C TYR A 109 -19.55 -8.60 3.71
N LEU A 110 -18.23 -8.74 3.86
CA LEU A 110 -17.25 -8.12 2.96
C LEU A 110 -17.43 -8.61 1.52
N ASN A 111 -17.73 -9.90 1.34
CA ASN A 111 -18.01 -10.48 0.02
C ASN A 111 -19.26 -9.91 -0.63
N LEU A 112 -20.33 -9.61 0.13
CA LEU A 112 -21.53 -8.96 -0.40
C LEU A 112 -21.23 -7.55 -0.94
N ILE A 113 -20.41 -6.78 -0.22
CA ILE A 113 -19.95 -5.46 -0.69
C ILE A 113 -19.16 -5.63 -1.99
N LEU A 114 -18.19 -6.55 -2.03
CA LEU A 114 -17.38 -6.81 -3.21
C LEU A 114 -18.23 -7.23 -4.41
N LEU A 115 -19.23 -8.09 -4.24
CA LEU A 115 -20.14 -8.47 -5.33
C LEU A 115 -20.87 -7.26 -5.93
N ASN A 116 -21.17 -6.24 -5.13
CA ASN A 116 -21.71 -5.00 -5.66
C ASN A 116 -20.67 -4.19 -6.44
N LEU A 117 -19.46 -4.05 -5.88
CA LEU A 117 -18.35 -3.31 -6.50
C LEU A 117 -17.88 -3.94 -7.83
N GLN A 118 -17.82 -5.28 -7.89
CA GLN A 118 -17.33 -6.06 -9.03
C GLN A 118 -18.08 -5.78 -10.34
N LYS A 119 -19.35 -5.36 -10.26
CA LYS A 119 -20.15 -4.96 -11.44
C LYS A 119 -19.50 -3.82 -12.23
N ASN A 120 -18.75 -2.97 -11.53
CA ASN A 120 -18.09 -1.78 -12.06
C ASN A 120 -16.57 -1.93 -12.21
N PHE A 121 -16.01 -3.13 -11.99
CA PHE A 121 -14.59 -3.38 -12.25
C PHE A 121 -14.29 -3.37 -13.75
N PRO A 122 -13.04 -3.12 -14.17
CA PRO A 122 -12.63 -3.33 -15.56
C PRO A 122 -12.86 -4.80 -15.97
N ASP A 123 -13.21 -5.06 -17.23
CA ASP A 123 -13.63 -6.40 -17.69
C ASP A 123 -12.63 -7.52 -17.37
N LYS A 124 -11.32 -7.23 -17.44
CA LYS A 124 -10.25 -8.19 -17.11
C LYS A 124 -10.25 -8.65 -15.64
N TRP A 125 -10.93 -7.91 -14.76
CA TRP A 125 -11.03 -8.15 -13.32
C TRP A 125 -12.43 -8.56 -12.85
N LYS A 126 -13.49 -8.36 -13.65
CA LYS A 126 -14.88 -8.67 -13.26
C LYS A 126 -15.10 -10.13 -12.86
N ALA A 127 -14.43 -11.07 -13.53
CA ALA A 127 -14.57 -12.50 -13.26
C ALA A 127 -13.54 -13.04 -12.24
N ARG A 128 -12.72 -12.17 -11.62
CA ARG A 128 -11.67 -12.58 -10.70
C ARG A 128 -12.24 -12.72 -9.29
N VAL A 129 -11.87 -13.81 -8.62
CA VAL A 129 -12.21 -14.04 -7.22
C VAL A 129 -11.23 -13.25 -6.36
N ILE A 130 -11.74 -12.30 -5.58
CA ILE A 130 -10.99 -11.64 -4.52
C ILE A 130 -11.41 -12.28 -3.20
N LYS A 131 -10.44 -12.59 -2.35
CA LYS A 131 -10.63 -13.22 -1.04
C LYS A 131 -10.35 -12.19 0.04
N PHE A 132 -11.28 -12.03 0.98
CA PHE A 132 -11.03 -11.26 2.19
C PHE A 132 -10.60 -12.17 3.31
N ARG A 133 -9.58 -11.73 4.06
CA ARG A 133 -9.16 -12.35 5.31
C ARG A 133 -9.19 -11.33 6.42
N VAL A 134 -9.84 -11.68 7.52
CA VAL A 134 -9.89 -10.82 8.71
C VAL A 134 -8.72 -11.14 9.61
N TYR A 135 -8.05 -10.14 10.17
CA TYR A 135 -6.92 -10.36 11.08
C TYR A 135 -6.91 -9.37 12.25
N ASP A 136 -6.34 -9.82 13.37
CA ASP A 136 -6.21 -9.03 14.58
C ASP A 136 -5.05 -8.05 14.46
N ASP A 137 -5.37 -6.81 14.09
CA ASP A 137 -4.39 -5.75 13.88
C ASP A 137 -3.93 -5.04 15.17
N ARG A 138 -4.49 -5.43 16.33
CA ARG A 138 -4.17 -4.84 17.64
C ARG A 138 -2.80 -5.27 18.15
N TYR A 139 -2.37 -6.49 17.81
CA TYR A 139 -1.12 -7.08 18.29
C TYR A 139 0.07 -6.85 17.35
N VAL A 140 -0.17 -6.34 16.13
CA VAL A 140 0.87 -6.09 15.11
C VAL A 140 1.29 -4.62 15.01
N GLY A 141 0.81 -3.76 15.91
CA GLY A 141 1.23 -2.36 15.99
C GLY A 141 0.77 -1.45 14.84
N LYS A 142 -0.16 -1.92 13.98
CA LYS A 142 -0.72 -1.17 12.85
C LYS A 142 -2.24 -1.18 12.92
N ILE A 143 -2.77 -0.42 13.88
CA ILE A 143 -4.20 -0.24 14.11
C ILE A 143 -4.81 0.48 12.89
N ASN A 144 -6.02 0.08 12.50
CA ASN A 144 -6.83 0.67 11.45
C ASN A 144 -6.18 0.49 10.07
N ASN A 145 -5.86 -0.78 9.78
CA ASN A 145 -5.12 -1.14 8.57
C ASN A 145 -5.88 -2.19 7.75
N ALA A 146 -5.80 -2.04 6.43
CA ALA A 146 -6.09 -3.07 5.47
C ALA A 146 -4.95 -3.08 4.44
N PHE A 147 -4.74 -4.21 3.79
CA PHE A 147 -3.76 -4.29 2.72
C PHE A 147 -4.11 -5.39 1.72
N SER A 148 -3.94 -5.09 0.43
CA SER A 148 -3.98 -6.11 -0.62
C SER A 148 -2.64 -6.84 -0.77
N LEU A 149 -2.72 -8.16 -0.91
CA LEU A 149 -1.67 -8.97 -1.53
C LEU A 149 -1.69 -8.77 -3.07
N PRO A 150 -0.67 -9.26 -3.79
CA PRO A 150 -0.45 -8.88 -5.18
C PRO A 150 -1.55 -9.21 -6.19
N ALA A 151 -2.41 -10.22 -5.94
CA ALA A 151 -3.29 -10.75 -6.97
C ALA A 151 -4.76 -10.94 -6.57
N GLU A 152 -5.03 -11.52 -5.41
CA GLU A 152 -6.39 -11.95 -5.07
C GLU A 152 -6.75 -11.84 -3.60
N THR A 153 -5.80 -11.69 -2.69
CA THR A 153 -6.10 -11.68 -1.25
C THR A 153 -6.05 -10.26 -0.70
N VAL A 154 -7.05 -9.87 0.10
CA VAL A 154 -7.08 -8.61 0.83
C VAL A 154 -7.24 -8.92 2.32
N TYR A 155 -6.29 -8.45 3.12
CA TYR A 155 -6.32 -8.53 4.57
C TYR A 155 -7.00 -7.29 5.14
N VAL A 156 -7.98 -7.50 6.00
CA VAL A 156 -8.77 -6.44 6.63
C VAL A 156 -8.61 -6.55 8.15
N GLY A 157 -8.02 -5.53 8.75
CA GLY A 157 -7.82 -5.46 10.20
C GLY A 157 -9.15 -5.30 10.94
N ILE A 158 -9.28 -5.98 12.08
CA ILE A 158 -10.49 -5.85 12.91
C ILE A 158 -10.75 -4.42 13.35
N THR A 159 -9.72 -3.65 13.69
CA THR A 159 -9.93 -2.27 14.13
C THR A 159 -10.37 -1.38 12.96
N GLN A 160 -9.99 -1.69 11.72
CA GLN A 160 -10.52 -1.05 10.52
C GLN A 160 -12.02 -1.30 10.35
N ILE A 161 -12.46 -2.56 10.54
CA ILE A 161 -13.89 -2.94 10.48
C ILE A 161 -14.68 -2.23 11.58
N LEU A 162 -14.12 -2.07 12.77
CA LEU A 162 -14.76 -1.38 13.89
C LEU A 162 -14.74 0.15 13.77
N HIS A 163 -13.86 0.71 12.91
CA HIS A 163 -13.68 2.16 12.77
C HIS A 163 -14.61 2.82 11.73
N VAL A 164 -15.13 2.06 10.77
CA VAL A 164 -16.06 2.56 9.74
C VAL A 164 -17.45 2.81 10.32
N ASN A 165 -18.11 3.87 9.88
CA ASN A 165 -19.42 4.30 10.35
C ASN A 165 -20.59 3.72 9.54
N ASP A 166 -20.35 3.38 8.28
CA ASP A 166 -21.34 2.80 7.39
C ASP A 166 -20.69 1.93 6.30
N GLU A 167 -21.54 1.19 5.58
CA GLU A 167 -21.09 0.35 4.50
C GLU A 167 -20.39 1.13 3.37
N ALA A 168 -20.69 2.41 3.17
CA ALA A 168 -20.06 3.19 2.11
C ALA A 168 -18.57 3.44 2.40
N GLU A 169 -18.23 3.74 3.65
CA GLU A 169 -16.83 3.84 4.08
C GLU A 169 -16.10 2.49 3.98
N MET A 170 -16.77 1.38 4.35
CA MET A 170 -16.21 0.05 4.17
C MET A 170 -15.99 -0.29 2.68
N ALA A 171 -16.98 -0.02 1.83
CA ALA A 171 -16.89 -0.22 0.39
C ALA A 171 -15.76 0.61 -0.24
N ALA A 172 -15.57 1.85 0.22
CA ALA A 172 -14.47 2.72 -0.18
C ALA A 172 -13.09 2.14 0.17
N LEU A 173 -12.92 1.62 1.38
CA LEU A 173 -11.68 0.96 1.83
C LEU A 173 -11.40 -0.31 1.03
N LEU A 174 -12.39 -1.21 0.92
CA LEU A 174 -12.23 -2.44 0.14
C LEU A 174 -11.95 -2.14 -1.33
N SER A 175 -12.66 -1.18 -1.93
CA SER A 175 -12.42 -0.78 -3.30
C SER A 175 -11.06 -0.11 -3.50
N HIS A 176 -10.51 0.55 -2.49
CA HIS A 176 -9.14 1.10 -2.52
C HIS A 176 -8.11 -0.04 -2.55
N GLU A 177 -8.21 -1.01 -1.65
CA GLU A 177 -7.30 -2.18 -1.64
C GLU A 177 -7.39 -3.00 -2.93
N VAL A 178 -8.61 -3.25 -3.42
CA VAL A 178 -8.78 -3.96 -4.69
C VAL A 178 -8.26 -3.14 -5.87
N SER A 179 -8.24 -1.81 -5.79
CA SER A 179 -7.62 -0.96 -6.82
C SER A 179 -6.10 -1.17 -6.89
N HIS A 180 -5.41 -1.42 -5.77
CA HIS A 180 -3.98 -1.77 -5.78
C HIS A 180 -3.70 -3.07 -6.55
N ILE A 181 -4.56 -4.08 -6.38
CA ILE A 181 -4.52 -5.33 -7.17
C ILE A 181 -4.77 -5.01 -8.65
N MET A 182 -5.84 -4.28 -8.95
CA MET A 182 -6.28 -4.05 -10.32
C MET A 182 -5.29 -3.23 -11.16
N LEU A 183 -4.59 -2.31 -10.50
CA LEU A 183 -3.51 -1.48 -11.04
C LEU A 183 -2.14 -2.17 -11.00
N ARG A 184 -2.06 -3.37 -10.41
CA ARG A 184 -0.84 -4.17 -10.24
C ARG A 184 0.29 -3.38 -9.58
N HIS A 185 -0.02 -2.57 -8.56
CA HIS A 185 0.95 -1.71 -7.89
C HIS A 185 2.14 -2.49 -7.31
N SER A 186 1.91 -3.71 -6.84
CA SER A 186 2.99 -4.62 -6.40
C SER A 186 3.96 -4.96 -7.54
N ALA A 187 3.44 -5.33 -8.72
CA ALA A 187 4.28 -5.59 -9.90
C ALA A 187 5.04 -4.33 -10.37
N GLN A 188 4.40 -3.16 -10.31
CA GLN A 188 5.06 -1.89 -10.62
C GLN A 188 6.18 -1.56 -9.63
N LEU A 189 5.99 -1.83 -8.33
CA LEU A 189 7.02 -1.65 -7.31
C LEU A 189 8.22 -2.58 -7.55
N ARG A 190 7.98 -3.86 -7.88
CA ARG A 190 9.05 -4.81 -8.25
C ARG A 190 9.84 -4.33 -9.46
N LYS A 191 9.14 -3.84 -10.48
CA LYS A 191 9.74 -3.23 -11.67
C LYS A 191 10.64 -2.04 -11.30
N VAL A 192 10.17 -1.14 -10.43
CA VAL A 192 10.93 0.00 -9.92
C VAL A 192 12.22 -0.44 -9.23
N ILE A 193 12.15 -1.42 -8.31
CA ILE A 193 13.32 -1.94 -7.58
C ILE A 193 14.33 -2.59 -8.53
N LYS A 194 13.87 -3.40 -9.48
CA LYS A 194 14.73 -4.04 -10.47
C LYS A 194 15.45 -3.01 -11.33
N ASN A 195 14.72 -2.01 -11.83
CA ASN A 195 15.28 -0.99 -12.70
C ASN A 195 16.27 -0.10 -11.96
N SER A 196 15.93 0.36 -10.76
CA SER A 196 16.82 1.19 -9.96
C SER A 196 18.15 0.48 -9.70
N THR A 197 18.12 -0.83 -9.47
CA THR A 197 19.32 -1.66 -9.35
C THR A 197 20.16 -1.65 -10.62
N ILE A 198 19.54 -1.83 -11.79
CA ILE A 198 20.24 -1.79 -13.09
C ILE A 198 20.89 -0.41 -13.31
N PHE A 199 20.17 0.68 -13.01
CA PHE A 199 20.70 2.04 -13.11
C PHE A 199 21.89 2.26 -12.17
N LEU A 200 21.78 1.81 -10.91
CA LEU A 200 22.89 1.89 -9.96
C LEU A 200 24.10 1.14 -10.48
N GLN A 201 23.96 -0.14 -10.83
CA GLN A 201 25.07 -0.96 -11.33
C GLN A 201 25.80 -0.28 -12.50
N ARG A 202 25.06 0.27 -13.47
CA ARG A 202 25.63 1.02 -14.60
C ARG A 202 26.40 2.26 -14.15
N ALA A 203 25.88 3.02 -13.18
CA ALA A 203 26.54 4.20 -12.64
C ALA A 203 27.84 3.82 -11.89
N PHE A 204 27.82 2.76 -11.08
CA PHE A 204 29.02 2.25 -10.39
C PHE A 204 30.10 1.79 -11.35
N ILE A 205 29.76 1.00 -12.38
CA ILE A 205 30.72 0.54 -13.39
C ILE A 205 31.38 1.73 -14.11
N LYS A 206 30.61 2.79 -14.38
CA LYS A 206 31.11 4.02 -15.00
C LYS A 206 31.78 4.98 -14.02
N LYS A 207 31.82 4.66 -12.73
CA LYS A 207 32.29 5.54 -11.64
C LYS A 207 31.58 6.91 -11.62
N ASP A 208 30.32 6.94 -12.07
CA ASP A 208 29.49 8.15 -12.15
C ASP A 208 28.74 8.35 -10.83
N PHE A 209 29.49 8.78 -9.81
CA PHE A 209 28.99 8.92 -8.45
C PHE A 209 27.90 9.99 -8.33
N GLU A 210 27.89 11.00 -9.19
CA GLU A 210 26.80 11.96 -9.19
C GLU A 210 25.48 11.36 -9.67
N LYS A 211 25.51 10.39 -10.60
CA LYS A 211 24.32 9.63 -10.97
C LYS A 211 23.88 8.67 -9.87
N VAL A 212 24.80 8.08 -9.11
CA VAL A 212 24.46 7.25 -7.94
C VAL A 212 23.62 8.06 -6.94
N VAL A 213 24.05 9.29 -6.64
CA VAL A 213 23.29 10.22 -5.78
C VAL A 213 21.92 10.53 -6.37
N LEU A 214 21.83 10.82 -7.67
CA LEU A 214 20.58 11.13 -8.34
C LEU A 214 19.59 9.95 -8.30
N ILE A 215 20.07 8.72 -8.54
CA ILE A 215 19.26 7.49 -8.49
C ILE A 215 18.75 7.25 -7.07
N TYR A 216 19.60 7.42 -6.05
CA TYR A 216 19.19 7.30 -4.66
C TYR A 216 18.03 8.25 -4.34
N PHE A 217 18.15 9.54 -4.66
CA PHE A 217 17.07 10.49 -4.41
C PHE A 217 15.82 10.25 -5.26
N ALA A 218 15.98 9.82 -6.51
CA ALA A 218 14.84 9.45 -7.36
C ALA A 218 14.06 8.26 -6.78
N VAL A 219 14.75 7.22 -6.29
CA VAL A 219 14.10 6.08 -5.63
C VAL A 219 13.43 6.49 -4.33
N GLN A 220 14.10 7.30 -3.50
CA GLN A 220 13.51 7.76 -2.24
C GLN A 220 12.25 8.59 -2.48
N LYS A 221 12.27 9.48 -3.47
CA LYS A 221 11.11 10.30 -3.85
C LYS A 221 9.98 9.43 -4.40
N LEU A 222 10.30 8.43 -5.23
CA LEU A 222 9.32 7.50 -5.79
C LEU A 222 8.67 6.63 -4.71
N LEU A 223 9.44 6.21 -3.70
CA LEU A 223 8.91 5.40 -2.59
C LEU A 223 8.29 6.25 -1.47
N GLY A 224 8.31 7.58 -1.57
CA GLY A 224 7.78 8.46 -0.53
C GLY A 224 8.59 8.47 0.78
N THR A 225 9.84 7.99 0.75
CA THR A 225 10.69 7.78 1.95
C THR A 225 11.58 8.98 2.29
N THR A 226 11.36 10.15 1.67
CA THR A 226 12.35 11.23 1.69
C THR A 226 12.56 11.88 3.06
N GLU A 227 11.67 11.72 4.05
CA GLU A 227 11.85 12.41 5.35
C GLU A 227 11.48 11.66 6.65
N SER A 228 10.80 10.51 6.65
CA SER A 228 10.67 9.61 7.83
C SER A 228 9.95 8.32 7.47
N ALA A 229 10.29 7.22 8.15
CA ALA A 229 10.04 5.82 7.81
C ALA A 229 8.55 5.32 7.80
N VAL A 230 7.63 5.97 7.10
CA VAL A 230 6.26 5.45 6.93
C VAL A 230 5.77 5.65 5.49
N GLY A 231 5.58 4.54 4.77
CA GLY A 231 5.00 4.51 3.42
C GLY A 231 5.84 3.68 2.45
N ILE A 232 5.64 2.36 2.41
CA ILE A 232 6.31 1.48 1.42
C ILE A 232 5.62 1.62 0.03
N VAL A 233 4.45 2.27 -0.02
CA VAL A 233 3.68 2.50 -1.24
C VAL A 233 3.89 3.94 -1.74
N PRO A 234 4.35 4.12 -3.00
CA PRO A 234 4.44 5.43 -3.66
C PRO A 234 3.16 6.25 -3.55
N MET A 235 3.27 7.56 -3.29
CA MET A 235 2.11 8.47 -3.22
C MET A 235 1.30 8.49 -4.52
N GLU A 236 1.96 8.31 -5.67
CA GLU A 236 1.29 8.19 -6.96
C GLU A 236 0.38 6.95 -7.00
N PHE A 237 0.80 5.83 -6.41
CA PHE A 237 0.00 4.60 -6.35
C PHE A 237 -1.22 4.79 -5.45
N GLU A 238 -1.06 5.42 -4.29
CA GLU A 238 -2.19 5.81 -3.43
C GLU A 238 -3.18 6.69 -4.18
N THR A 239 -2.69 7.68 -4.94
CA THR A 239 -3.52 8.59 -5.73
C THR A 239 -4.26 7.87 -6.87
N GLU A 240 -3.59 6.94 -7.56
CA GLU A 240 -4.18 6.11 -8.62
C GLU A 240 -5.26 5.17 -8.04
N ALA A 241 -5.01 4.55 -6.88
CA ALA A 241 -5.97 3.70 -6.18
C ALA A 241 -7.17 4.49 -5.64
N ASP A 242 -6.95 5.65 -5.04
CA ASP A 242 -8.00 6.56 -4.56
C ASP A 242 -8.96 6.96 -5.69
N ARG A 243 -8.43 7.33 -6.87
CA ARG A 243 -9.25 7.73 -8.04
C ARG A 243 -10.06 6.55 -8.60
N MET A 244 -9.44 5.38 -8.70
CA MET A 244 -10.13 4.17 -9.18
C MET A 244 -11.23 3.76 -8.20
N SER A 245 -10.93 3.73 -6.89
CA SER A 245 -11.89 3.44 -5.84
C SER A 245 -13.07 4.42 -5.86
N GLN A 246 -12.79 5.72 -5.88
CA GLN A 246 -13.81 6.76 -5.96
C GLN A 246 -14.73 6.58 -7.17
N THR A 247 -14.18 6.15 -8.31
CA THR A 247 -14.97 5.86 -9.51
C THR A 247 -15.87 4.65 -9.31
N ILE A 248 -15.32 3.53 -8.82
CA ILE A 248 -16.03 2.26 -8.64
C ILE A 248 -17.15 2.40 -7.61
N ILE A 249 -16.89 2.99 -6.45
CA ILE A 249 -17.90 3.10 -5.39
C ILE A 249 -19.06 4.00 -5.82
N ARG A 250 -18.76 5.10 -6.54
CA ARG A 250 -19.76 6.00 -7.12
C ARG A 250 -20.66 5.27 -8.11
N ASP A 251 -20.07 4.50 -9.02
CA ASP A 251 -20.80 3.73 -10.03
C ASP A 251 -21.56 2.55 -9.39
N SER A 252 -21.20 2.16 -8.18
CA SER A 252 -21.88 1.12 -7.38
C SER A 252 -22.97 1.67 -6.45
N GLY A 253 -23.20 2.99 -6.47
CA GLY A 253 -24.26 3.66 -5.70
C GLY A 253 -23.89 4.11 -4.29
N TYR A 254 -22.61 4.03 -3.90
CA TYR A 254 -22.06 4.52 -2.64
C TYR A 254 -21.58 5.98 -2.73
N ASP A 255 -21.26 6.58 -1.58
CA ASP A 255 -20.67 7.92 -1.52
C ASP A 255 -19.24 7.97 -2.03
N ASP A 256 -19.02 8.77 -3.09
CA ASP A 256 -17.72 8.98 -3.71
C ASP A 256 -16.78 9.82 -2.82
N LEU A 257 -17.30 10.39 -1.72
CA LEU A 257 -16.51 10.99 -0.65
C LEU A 257 -16.30 10.07 0.57
N ALA A 258 -16.85 8.85 0.60
CA ALA A 258 -16.77 7.97 1.77
C ALA A 258 -15.32 7.67 2.19
N LEU A 259 -14.42 7.47 1.23
CA LEU A 259 -12.99 7.29 1.54
C LEU A 259 -12.40 8.52 2.23
N ALA A 260 -12.70 9.72 1.73
CA ALA A 260 -12.21 10.96 2.31
C ALA A 260 -12.73 11.18 3.73
N VAL A 261 -14.01 10.88 3.98
CA VAL A 261 -14.62 10.96 5.32
C VAL A 261 -13.98 9.97 6.28
N SER A 262 -13.71 8.74 5.85
CA SER A 262 -13.00 7.75 6.64
C SER A 262 -11.59 8.23 6.97
N LEU A 263 -10.80 8.63 5.96
CA LEU A 263 -9.43 9.14 6.14
C LEU A 263 -9.37 10.37 7.06
N GLU A 264 -10.31 11.30 7.00
CA GLU A 264 -10.38 12.44 7.92
C GLU A 264 -10.50 12.00 9.37
N ARG A 265 -11.25 10.93 9.63
CA ARG A 265 -11.40 10.39 10.98
C ARG A 265 -10.16 9.62 11.43
N ILE A 266 -9.54 8.83 10.55
CA ILE A 266 -8.25 8.18 10.84
C ILE A 266 -7.21 9.25 11.19
N GLU A 267 -7.15 10.33 10.42
CA GLU A 267 -6.19 11.44 10.63
C GLU A 267 -6.46 12.12 11.98
N LYS A 268 -7.72 12.40 12.30
CA LYS A 268 -8.07 13.00 13.58
C LYS A 268 -7.71 12.12 14.78
N THR A 269 -7.81 10.80 14.64
CA THR A 269 -7.55 9.85 15.75
C THR A 269 -6.07 9.48 15.88
N TYR A 270 -5.37 9.29 14.76
CA TYR A 270 -4.02 8.72 14.71
C TYR A 270 -2.99 9.64 14.02
N GLY A 271 -3.38 10.87 13.69
CA GLY A 271 -2.56 11.85 12.99
C GLY A 271 -1.27 12.21 13.72
N GLY A 272 -0.26 12.58 12.93
CA GLY A 272 1.06 12.97 13.42
C GLY A 272 2.12 12.99 12.32
N GLY A 273 2.98 14.00 12.34
CA GLY A 273 4.16 14.09 11.46
C GLY A 273 3.83 13.96 9.98
N ILE A 274 4.60 13.11 9.27
CA ILE A 274 4.47 12.90 7.82
C ILE A 274 3.15 12.19 7.44
N PHE A 275 2.61 11.37 8.34
CA PHE A 275 1.38 10.61 8.10
C PHE A 275 0.19 11.55 7.86
N THR A 276 0.04 12.59 8.69
CA THR A 276 -0.97 13.64 8.50
C THR A 276 -0.83 14.33 7.14
N GLN A 277 0.40 14.63 6.70
CA GLN A 277 0.61 15.33 5.42
C GLN A 277 0.15 14.48 4.23
N ILE A 278 0.49 13.19 4.23
CA ILE A 278 0.07 12.22 3.20
C ILE A 278 -1.46 12.12 3.19
N MET A 279 -2.07 11.92 4.36
CA MET A 279 -3.52 11.78 4.49
C MET A 279 -4.27 13.03 4.03
N LEU A 280 -3.84 14.22 4.47
CA LEU A 280 -4.46 15.49 4.04
C LEU A 280 -4.34 15.75 2.54
N LYS A 281 -3.25 15.29 1.91
CA LYS A 281 -3.12 15.33 0.44
C LYS A 281 -4.14 14.40 -0.22
N ARG A 282 -4.25 13.14 0.23
CA ARG A 282 -5.24 12.18 -0.29
C ARG A 282 -6.67 12.70 -0.14
N ILE A 283 -7.03 13.19 1.04
CA ILE A 283 -8.35 13.79 1.33
C ILE A 283 -8.65 14.96 0.37
N ARG A 284 -7.67 15.84 0.15
CA ARG A 284 -7.82 16.97 -0.78
C ARG A 284 -8.02 16.50 -2.21
N ASP A 285 -7.24 15.52 -2.65
CA ASP A 285 -7.31 14.99 -4.02
C ASP A 285 -8.64 14.27 -4.27
N LEU A 286 -9.14 13.49 -3.30
CA LEU A 286 -10.47 12.88 -3.34
C LEU A 286 -11.59 13.93 -3.40
N LYS A 287 -11.51 14.98 -2.59
CA LYS A 287 -12.48 16.09 -2.61
C LYS A 287 -12.48 16.84 -3.95
N ASN A 288 -11.32 17.05 -4.54
CA ASN A 288 -11.19 17.71 -5.85
C ASN A 288 -11.62 16.80 -7.01
N GLY A 289 -11.38 15.49 -6.90
CA GLY A 289 -11.74 14.49 -7.90
C GLY A 289 -13.22 14.12 -7.87
N SER A 290 -13.90 14.36 -6.75
CA SER A 290 -15.33 14.17 -6.65
C SER A 290 -16.05 15.05 -7.67
N LYS A 291 -17.00 14.45 -8.39
CA LYS A 291 -17.88 15.19 -9.32
C LYS A 291 -18.95 15.99 -8.58
N LYS A 292 -18.96 15.95 -7.24
CA LYS A 292 -19.85 16.73 -6.40
C LYS A 292 -19.19 18.04 -6.00
N LYS A 293 -19.90 19.17 -6.22
CA LYS A 293 -19.48 20.46 -5.66
C LYS A 293 -19.64 20.43 -4.13
N PRO A 294 -18.65 20.89 -3.35
CA PRO A 294 -18.82 21.08 -1.91
C PRO A 294 -20.00 22.04 -1.69
N GLY A 295 -21.08 21.57 -1.05
CA GLY A 295 -22.28 22.36 -0.75
C GLY A 295 -23.57 21.96 -1.48
N LEU A 296 -23.54 21.05 -2.46
CA LEU A 296 -24.77 20.44 -3.01
C LEU A 296 -25.15 19.20 -2.20
N ALA A 297 -25.66 19.43 -1.00
CA ALA A 297 -26.44 18.43 -0.28
C ALA A 297 -27.74 18.19 -1.05
N HIS A 298 -27.91 16.95 -1.51
CA HIS A 298 -29.18 16.28 -1.80
C HIS A 298 -30.35 17.14 -2.28
N VAL A 299 -30.53 17.18 -3.60
CA VAL A 299 -31.89 17.24 -4.16
C VAL A 299 -32.15 15.88 -4.83
N GLY A 300 -32.72 14.94 -4.06
CA GLY A 300 -33.53 13.87 -4.66
C GLY A 300 -33.05 12.42 -4.66
N LYS A 301 -32.07 12.02 -3.83
CA LYS A 301 -31.90 10.63 -3.27
C LYS A 301 -30.64 10.56 -2.38
N ALA A 302 -30.76 9.96 -1.20
CA ALA A 302 -29.61 9.44 -0.45
C ALA A 302 -28.90 8.39 -1.31
N PHE A 303 -27.61 8.13 -1.07
CA PHE A 303 -26.95 6.99 -1.70
C PHE A 303 -27.79 5.73 -1.49
N ILE A 304 -27.94 4.93 -2.55
CA ILE A 304 -28.87 3.79 -2.55
C ILE A 304 -28.37 2.71 -1.58
N VAL A 305 -27.06 2.70 -1.30
CA VAL A 305 -26.41 1.69 -0.46
C VAL A 305 -25.60 2.42 0.63
N SER A 306 -26.21 2.65 1.80
CA SER A 306 -25.51 3.01 3.04
C SER A 306 -26.16 2.19 4.14
N ASN A 307 -25.72 0.95 4.28
CA ASN A 307 -26.25 0.00 5.24
C ASN A 307 -25.50 0.14 6.56
N LYS A 308 -26.21 0.56 7.60
CA LYS A 308 -25.66 0.64 8.96
C LYS A 308 -26.06 -0.55 9.82
N GLU A 309 -27.19 -1.18 9.53
CA GLU A 309 -27.74 -2.25 10.36
C GLU A 309 -26.90 -3.53 10.27
N ASP A 310 -26.57 -3.96 9.05
CA ASP A 310 -25.72 -5.13 8.85
C ASP A 310 -24.29 -4.87 9.31
N LEU A 311 -23.76 -3.67 9.05
CA LEU A 311 -22.44 -3.27 9.55
C LEU A 311 -22.39 -3.32 11.09
N ASN A 312 -23.35 -2.69 11.76
CA ASN A 312 -23.43 -2.69 13.23
C ASN A 312 -23.51 -4.12 13.78
N SER A 313 -24.27 -5.00 13.11
CA SER A 313 -24.38 -6.42 13.49
C SER A 313 -23.05 -7.14 13.35
N VAL A 314 -22.30 -6.90 12.27
CA VAL A 314 -20.95 -7.45 12.07
C VAL A 314 -19.98 -6.92 13.12
N GLN A 315 -19.98 -5.61 13.38
CA GLN A 315 -19.13 -4.97 14.39
C GLN A 315 -19.43 -5.50 15.80
N ALA A 316 -20.70 -5.66 16.17
CA ALA A 316 -21.09 -6.22 17.45
C ALA A 316 -20.66 -7.69 17.61
N ASN A 317 -20.73 -8.49 16.54
CA ASN A 317 -20.23 -9.86 16.56
C ASN A 317 -18.71 -9.89 16.75
N LEU A 318 -17.99 -9.02 16.04
CA LEU A 318 -16.54 -8.94 16.12
C LEU A 318 -16.08 -8.44 17.50
N GLN A 319 -16.77 -7.47 18.08
CA GLN A 319 -16.49 -6.97 19.42
C GLN A 319 -16.69 -8.07 20.48
N ARG A 320 -17.77 -8.86 20.39
CA ARG A 320 -17.97 -10.00 21.29
C ARG A 320 -16.85 -11.04 21.18
N PHE A 321 -16.44 -11.36 19.95
CA PHE A 321 -15.32 -12.27 19.72
C PHE A 321 -14.02 -11.77 20.35
N ILE A 322 -13.73 -10.47 20.21
CA ILE A 322 -12.60 -9.81 20.86
C ILE A 322 -12.67 -9.91 22.38
N ASP A 323 -13.83 -9.63 22.97
CA ASP A 323 -14.03 -9.66 24.41
C ASP A 323 -13.86 -11.08 24.98
N GLU A 324 -14.32 -12.11 24.25
CA GLU A 324 -14.13 -13.51 24.61
C GLU A 324 -12.65 -13.95 24.56
N LEU A 325 -11.85 -13.41 23.63
CA LEU A 325 -10.41 -13.67 23.57
C LEU A 325 -9.65 -13.01 24.72
N ALA A 326 -10.08 -11.83 25.17
CA ALA A 326 -9.44 -11.11 26.27
C ALA A 326 -9.65 -11.76 27.65
N LEU A 327 -10.63 -12.67 27.77
CA LEU A 327 -10.95 -13.41 29.00
C LEU A 327 -10.19 -14.73 29.13
N LYS A 328 -9.45 -15.15 28.10
CA LYS A 328 -8.64 -16.37 28.07
C LYS A 328 -7.16 -16.05 28.27
#